data_AF-A0A1F3BEL2-F1
#
_entry.id   AF-A0A1F3BEL2-F1
#
_cell.length_a   1.000
_cell.length_b   1.000
_cell.length_c   1.000
_cell.angle_alpha   90.00
_cell.angle_beta   90.00
_cell.angle_gamma   90.00
#
_symmetry.space_group_name_H-M   'P 1'
#
loop_
_entity.id
_entity.type
_entity.pdbx_description
1 polymer ?
#
loop_
_entity_poly.entity_id
_entity_poly.type
_entity_poly.pdbx_seq_one_letter_code
_entity_poly.pdbx_strand_id
1 'polypeptide(L)' 'METLIVHPQSKEMLTTLKAFLKALKISYEEYKSPYNEEFVAKIRQGDEDIKAGRTKKISLDKIWK' A
#
# COMPACT_ATOMS: atom_id res chain seq x y z
N MET A 1 -5.07 -3.08 -26.36
CA MET A 1 -5.65 -2.01 -25.51
C MET A 1 -4.71 -1.81 -24.35
N GLU A 2 -4.42 -0.57 -23.99
CA GLU A 2 -3.50 -0.22 -22.91
C GLU A 2 -4.29 0.17 -21.66
N THR A 3 -3.76 -0.15 -20.48
CA THR A 3 -4.41 0.17 -19.19
C THR A 3 -3.70 1.38 -18.58
N LEU A 4 -4.46 2.43 -18.27
CA LEU A 4 -3.97 3.61 -17.58
C LEU A 4 -4.27 3.50 -16.09
N ILE A 5 -3.23 3.42 -15.26
CA ILE A 5 -3.34 3.41 -13.79
C ILE A 5 -2.96 4.80 -13.28
N VAL A 6 -3.84 5.40 -12.46
CA VAL A 6 -3.68 6.75 -11.93
C VAL A 6 -3.47 6.68 -10.41
N HIS A 7 -2.44 7.34 -9.88
CA HIS A 7 -2.10 7.34 -8.46
C HIS A 7 -2.35 8.72 -7.82
N PRO A 8 -3.60 9.06 -7.43
CA PRO A 8 -3.90 10.35 -6.82
C PRO A 8 -3.18 10.52 -5.49
N GLN A 9 -2.59 11.69 -5.26
CA GLN A 9 -1.79 11.98 -4.06
C GLN A 9 -2.63 12.47 -2.87
N SER A 10 -3.92 12.77 -3.08
CA SER A 10 -4.83 13.23 -2.02
C SER A 10 -6.25 12.69 -2.22
N LYS A 11 -7.02 12.64 -1.12
CA LYS A 11 -8.45 12.25 -1.15
C LYS A 11 -9.28 13.21 -2.02
N GLU A 12 -8.95 14.49 -2.00
CA GLU A 12 -9.64 15.51 -2.80
C GLU A 12 -9.40 15.30 -4.31
N MET A 13 -8.16 14.99 -4.70
CA MET A 13 -7.81 14.67 -6.09
C MET A 13 -8.54 13.41 -6.57
N LEU A 14 -8.63 12.38 -5.72
CA LEU A 14 -9.37 11.16 -6.02
C LEU A 14 -10.87 11.45 -6.26
N THR A 15 -11.50 12.26 -5.39
CA THR A 15 -12.92 12.64 -5.55
C THR A 15 -13.16 13.41 -6.84
N THR A 16 -12.30 14.36 -7.16
CA THR A 16 -12.39 15.13 -8.41
C THR A 16 -12.25 14.23 -9.62
N LEU A 17 -11.27 13.33 -9.63
CA LEU A 17 -11.07 12.38 -10.73
C LEU A 17 -12.29 11.47 -10.93
N LYS A 18 -12.87 10.95 -9.84
CA LYS A 18 -14.11 10.16 -9.90
C LYS A 18 -15.29 10.93 -10.49
N ALA A 19 -15.42 12.21 -10.15
CA ALA A 19 -16.48 13.07 -10.71
C ALA A 19 -16.31 13.24 -12.23
N PHE A 20 -15.08 13.46 -12.70
CA PHE A 20 -14.78 13.54 -14.13
C PHE A 20 -15.07 12.21 -14.85
N LEU A 21 -14.58 11.08 -14.33
CA LEU A 21 -14.82 9.77 -14.92
C LEU A 21 -16.33 9.46 -15.01
N LYS A 22 -17.09 9.81 -13.97
CA LYS A 22 -18.55 9.65 -13.96
C LYS A 22 -19.24 10.54 -14.98
N ALA A 23 -18.82 11.80 -15.12
CA ALA A 23 -19.37 12.73 -16.11
C ALA A 23 -19.12 12.24 -17.55
N LEU A 24 -17.97 11.60 -17.78
CA LEU A 24 -17.59 11.02 -19.07
C LEU A 24 -18.17 9.61 -19.31
N LYS A 25 -18.95 9.08 -18.35
CA LYS A 25 -19.49 7.70 -18.38
C LYS A 25 -18.42 6.62 -18.56
N ILE A 26 -17.21 6.87 -18.02
CA ILE A 26 -16.10 5.91 -18.04
C ILE A 26 -16.23 5.01 -16.79
N SER A 27 -16.27 3.70 -17.01
CA SER A 27 -16.24 2.71 -15.93
C SER A 27 -14.85 2.68 -15.28
N TYR A 28 -14.81 2.57 -13.95
CA TYR A 28 -13.58 2.43 -13.18
C TYR A 28 -13.74 1.40 -12.08
N GLU A 29 -12.62 0.85 -11.62
CA GLU A 29 -12.57 -0.13 -10.54
C GLU A 29 -11.85 0.47 -9.34
N GLU A 30 -12.42 0.25 -8.15
CA GLU A 30 -11.81 0.68 -6.89
C GLU A 30 -11.27 -0.52 -6.14
N TYR A 31 -9.95 -0.64 -6.14
CA TYR A 31 -9.26 -1.59 -5.30
C TYR A 31 -8.89 -0.89 -3.99
N LYS A 32 -9.57 -1.26 -2.90
CA LYS A 32 -9.05 -0.96 -1.57
C LYS A 32 -7.75 -1.74 -1.39
N SER A 33 -6.76 -1.16 -0.71
CA SER A 33 -5.56 -1.90 -0.34
C SER A 33 -5.98 -3.21 0.34
N PRO A 34 -5.50 -4.37 -0.12
CA PRO A 34 -5.83 -5.65 0.51
C PRO A 34 -5.24 -5.75 1.91
N TYR A 35 -4.32 -4.85 2.26
CA TYR A 35 -3.62 -4.83 3.54
C TYR A 35 -4.26 -3.82 4.50
N ASN A 36 -4.51 -4.28 5.72
CA ASN A 36 -4.91 -3.45 6.85
C ASN A 36 -3.81 -2.39 7.15
N GLU A 37 -4.22 -1.17 7.50
CA GLU A 37 -3.31 -0.06 7.83
C GLU A 37 -2.35 -0.39 8.99
N GLU A 38 -2.80 -1.13 10.00
CA GLU A 38 -1.96 -1.61 11.11
C GLU A 38 -0.87 -2.57 10.62
N PHE A 39 -1.17 -3.40 9.63
CA PHE A 39 -0.19 -4.28 9.01
C PHE A 39 0.87 -3.45 8.27
N VAL A 40 0.44 -2.48 7.45
CA VAL A 40 1.35 -1.57 6.74
C VAL A 40 2.24 -0.79 7.73
N ALA A 41 1.68 -0.32 8.85
CA ALA A 41 2.44 0.35 9.89
C ALA A 41 3.53 -0.54 10.49
N LYS A 42 3.23 -1.82 10.78
CA LYS A 42 4.23 -2.78 11.26
C LYS A 42 5.37 -3.02 10.27
N ILE A 43 5.05 -3.11 8.97
CA ILE A 43 6.08 -3.27 7.93
C ILE A 43 7.01 -2.05 7.89
N ARG A 44 6.44 -0.83 7.91
CA ARG A 44 7.23 0.42 7.93
C ARG A 44 8.13 0.50 9.15
N GLN A 45 7.61 0.15 10.33
CA GLN A 45 8.42 0.09 11.56
C GLN A 45 9.57 -0.92 11.40
N GLY A 46 9.31 -2.07 10.78
CA GLY A 46 10.35 -3.06 10.48
C GLY A 46 11.45 -2.51 9.57
N ASP A 47 11.10 -1.77 8.52
CA ASP A 47 12.08 -1.11 7.64
C ASP A 47 12.95 -0.10 8.41
N GLU A 48 12.34 0.65 9.34
CA GLU A 48 13.06 1.57 10.22
C GLU A 48 13.96 0.84 11.23
N ASP A 49 13.48 -0.26 11.81
CA ASP A 49 14.26 -1.11 12.72
C ASP A 49 15.49 -1.71 12.01
N ILE A 50 15.33 -2.15 10.76
CA ILE A 50 16.43 -2.65 9.93
C ILE A 50 17.46 -1.54 9.68
N LYS A 51 17.02 -0.35 9.24
CA LYS A 51 17.91 0.80 9.00
C LYS A 51 18.65 1.24 10.26
N ALA A 52 17.99 1.16 11.42
CA ALA A 52 18.55 1.51 12.71
C ALA A 52 19.37 0.39 13.36
N GLY A 53 19.49 -0.78 12.70
CA GLY A 53 20.23 -1.93 13.24
C GLY A 53 19.54 -2.64 14.42
N ARG A 54 18.26 -2.35 14.70
CA ARG A 54 17.42 -3.01 15.72
C ARG A 54 16.94 -4.38 15.25
N THR A 55 17.87 -5.22 14.78
CA THR A 55 17.58 -6.55 14.24
C THR A 55 18.22 -7.62 15.11
N LYS A 56 17.67 -8.84 15.05
CA LYS A 56 18.22 -10.01 15.74
C LYS A 56 18.42 -11.12 14.73
N LYS A 57 19.67 -11.54 14.55
CA LYS A 57 19.98 -12.73 13.75
C LYS A 57 19.60 -13.99 14.54
N ILE A 58 18.81 -14.85 13.93
CA ILE A 58 18.38 -16.14 14.50
C ILE A 58 18.80 -17.23 13.51
N SER A 59 19.47 -18.28 13.99
CA SER A 59 19.81 -19.47 13.20
C SER A 59 18.64 -20.45 13.17
N LEU A 60 18.60 -21.31 12.16
CA LEU A 60 17.54 -22.32 12.01
C LEU A 60 17.48 -23.27 13.21
N ASP A 61 18.63 -23.66 13.78
CA ASP A 61 18.72 -24.48 14.99
C ASP A 61 18.02 -23.88 16.22
N LYS A 62 17.80 -22.56 16.22
CA LYS A 62 17.13 -21.85 17.31
C LYS A 62 15.61 -21.74 17.13
N ILE A 63 15.11 -21.98 15.92
CA ILE A 63 13.69 -21.86 15.57
C ILE A 63 12.95 -23.19 15.77
N TRP A 64 13.62 -24.32 15.55
CA TRP A 64 13.03 -25.66 15.56
C TRP A 64 13.38 -26.48 16.82
N LYS A 65 13.46 -25.83 17.98
CA LYS A 65 13.83 -26.45 19.25
C LYS A 65 12.64 -26.82 20.13
#